data_AF-A0A7S1BIJ3-F1
#
_entry.id   AF-A0A7S1BIJ3-F1
#
_cell.length_a   1.000
_cell.length_b   1.000
_cell.length_c   1.000
_cell.angle_alpha   90.00
_cell.angle_beta   90.00
_cell.angle_gamma   90.00
#
_symmetry.space_group_name_H-M   'P 1'
#
loop_
_entity.id
_entity.type
_entity.pdbx_description
1 polymer ?
#
loop_
_entity_poly.entity_id
_entity_poly.type
_entity_poly.pdbx_seq_one_letter_code
_entity_poly.pdbx_strand_id
1 'polypeptide(L)'
;AGSRQDTNKYLECLEYRPPQDWVGIDTISFSLFHNVEIFNTTTNVQVLPQNDPPSLLALETMEVSVETGKKCKFPRIMVADVDDQNIINNFERALAVSALRLVLTTTQKSGKFFMPGSLLQNSDLSFHFCGINDDAGYWDLLGPSESLCLWGNSESLSILLAEVEYQAPLERVSTDFIHVHLYDGDLYDTHLDIIVHVKESRNKIESEKNKKLYSDTAC
;
A
#
# COMPACT_ATOMS: atom_id res chain seq x y z
N ALA A 1 -7.12 22.36 55.73
CA ALA A 1 -6.73 22.87 54.39
C ALA A 1 -5.63 21.96 53.87
N GLY A 2 -5.75 21.44 52.64
CA GLY A 2 -4.65 20.69 52.02
C GLY A 2 -3.46 21.63 51.77
N SER A 3 -2.25 21.14 51.96
CA SER A 3 -1.05 21.90 51.63
C SER A 3 -0.87 21.97 50.11
N ARG A 4 -0.11 22.94 49.62
CA ARG A 4 0.31 23.01 48.20
C ARG A 4 0.95 21.69 47.72
N GLN A 5 1.68 21.01 48.61
CA GLN A 5 2.31 19.73 48.32
C GLN A 5 1.27 18.62 48.12
N ASP A 6 0.17 18.64 48.87
CA ASP A 6 -0.92 17.69 48.70
C ASP A 6 -1.62 17.89 47.34
N THR A 7 -1.92 19.14 46.96
CA THR A 7 -2.53 19.45 45.66
C THR A 7 -1.65 19.00 44.49
N ASN A 8 -0.34 19.29 44.54
CA ASN A 8 0.59 18.86 43.50
C ASN A 8 0.64 17.33 43.38
N LYS A 9 0.64 16.62 44.51
CA LYS A 9 0.62 15.16 44.54
C LYS A 9 -0.67 14.57 43.94
N TYR A 10 -1.81 15.20 44.16
CA TYR A 10 -3.08 14.75 43.56
C TYR A 10 -3.15 15.04 42.05
N LEU A 11 -2.60 16.18 41.60
CA LEU A 11 -2.55 16.52 40.17
C LEU A 11 -1.57 15.63 39.40
N GLU A 12 -0.50 15.15 40.04
CA GLU A 12 0.48 14.25 39.44
C GLU A 12 -0.12 12.90 39.01
N CYS A 13 -1.19 12.45 39.67
CA CYS A 13 -1.89 11.21 39.33
C CYS A 13 -3.08 11.40 38.38
N LEU A 14 -3.32 12.62 37.87
CA LEU A 14 -4.46 12.89 37.00
C LEU A 14 -4.21 12.29 35.60
N GLU A 15 -5.03 11.31 35.22
CA GLU A 15 -4.99 10.69 33.90
C GLU A 15 -6.20 11.18 33.07
N TYR A 16 -5.94 11.78 31.91
CA TYR A 16 -6.98 12.10 30.94
C TYR A 16 -7.20 10.91 30.01
N ARG A 17 -8.45 10.46 29.87
CA ARG A 17 -8.86 9.40 28.94
C ARG A 17 -9.94 9.96 28.01
N PRO A 18 -9.62 10.20 26.72
CA PRO A 18 -10.64 10.62 25.77
C PRO A 18 -11.69 9.52 25.56
N PRO A 19 -12.88 9.85 25.04
CA PRO A 19 -13.80 8.85 24.52
C PRO A 19 -13.09 7.95 23.50
N GLN A 20 -13.50 6.69 23.42
CA GLN A 20 -12.99 5.77 22.42
C GLN A 20 -13.14 6.39 21.02
N ASP A 21 -12.08 6.29 20.21
CA ASP A 21 -11.99 6.77 18.82
C ASP A 21 -12.12 8.31 18.64
N TRP A 22 -12.06 9.09 19.74
CA TRP A 22 -12.10 10.56 19.65
C TRP A 22 -10.71 11.14 19.34
N VAL A 23 -10.64 12.01 18.33
CA VAL A 23 -9.42 12.70 17.90
C VAL A 23 -9.67 14.21 17.88
N GLY A 24 -8.73 15.00 18.38
CA GLY A 24 -8.89 16.45 18.40
C GLY A 24 -8.16 17.15 19.54
N ILE A 25 -8.52 18.41 19.76
CA ILE A 25 -8.01 19.22 20.88
C ILE A 25 -9.12 19.31 21.92
N ASP A 26 -8.86 18.81 23.12
CA ASP A 26 -9.75 18.97 24.27
C ASP A 26 -9.19 20.04 25.22
N THR A 27 -10.07 20.67 25.99
CA THR A 27 -9.70 21.72 26.93
C THR A 27 -10.05 21.29 28.34
N ILE A 28 -9.03 20.98 29.15
CA ILE A 28 -9.20 20.69 30.56
C ILE A 28 -9.21 22.01 31.33
N SER A 29 -10.28 22.27 32.07
CA SER A 29 -10.43 23.47 32.91
C SER A 29 -10.18 23.13 34.38
N PHE A 30 -9.31 23.90 35.03
CA PHE A 30 -9.04 23.82 36.46
C PHE A 30 -9.62 25.04 37.16
N SER A 31 -10.40 24.81 38.22
CA SER A 31 -10.95 25.85 39.08
C SER A 31 -10.45 25.67 40.51
N LEU A 32 -9.74 26.67 41.02
CA LEU A 32 -9.29 26.74 42.40
C LEU A 32 -10.19 27.69 43.19
N PHE A 33 -10.79 27.18 44.26
CA PHE A 33 -11.63 27.96 45.16
C PHE A 33 -10.83 28.34 46.41
N HIS A 34 -10.78 29.63 46.72
CA HIS A 34 -10.19 30.14 47.95
C HIS A 34 -11.13 31.16 48.60
N ASN A 35 -11.79 30.77 49.69
CA ASN A 35 -12.84 31.54 50.36
C ASN A 35 -14.00 31.90 49.42
N VAL A 36 -14.04 33.14 48.94
CA VAL A 36 -15.08 33.69 48.04
C VAL A 36 -14.57 33.88 46.61
N GLU A 37 -13.27 33.64 46.38
CA GLU A 37 -12.61 33.85 45.10
C GLU A 37 -12.45 32.54 44.33
N ILE A 38 -12.62 32.62 43.01
CA ILE A 38 -12.47 31.51 42.07
C ILE A 38 -11.38 31.87 41.07
N PHE A 39 -10.36 31.03 40.97
CA PHE A 39 -9.29 31.16 39.98
C PHE A 39 -9.44 30.06 38.94
N ASN A 40 -9.54 30.43 37.67
CA ASN A 40 -9.68 29.48 36.57
C ASN A 40 -8.44 29.49 35.69
N THR A 41 -8.02 28.32 35.23
CA THR A 41 -7.01 28.15 34.20
C THR A 41 -7.37 26.97 33.31
N THR A 42 -6.87 26.94 32.08
CA THR A 42 -7.13 25.87 31.13
C THR A 42 -5.82 25.32 30.58
N THR A 43 -5.83 24.04 30.23
CA THR A 43 -4.78 23.41 29.43
C THR A 43 -5.41 22.68 28.26
N ASN A 44 -4.72 22.67 27.13
CA ASN A 44 -5.15 21.94 25.95
C ASN A 44 -4.49 20.57 25.94
N VAL A 45 -5.27 19.54 25.65
CA VAL A 45 -4.78 18.18 25.38
C VAL A 45 -5.06 17.86 23.93
N GLN A 46 -4.01 17.60 23.16
CA GLN A 46 -4.15 17.10 21.80
C GLN A 46 -4.17 15.57 21.83
N VAL A 47 -5.30 14.99 21.44
CA VAL A 47 -5.42 13.55 21.19
C VAL A 47 -5.08 13.30 19.74
N LEU A 48 -3.99 12.57 19.53
CA LEU A 48 -3.56 12.14 18.21
C LEU A 48 -4.40 10.93 17.77
N PRO A 49 -4.68 10.78 16.47
CA PRO A 49 -5.26 9.54 15.96
C PRO A 49 -4.35 8.38 16.34
N GLN A 50 -4.95 7.27 16.78
CA GLN A 50 -4.24 6.00 16.84
C GLN A 50 -4.08 5.55 15.39
N ASN A 51 -2.85 5.25 14.97
CA ASN A 51 -2.58 4.73 13.64
C ASN A 51 -2.44 3.21 13.74
N ASP A 52 -3.42 2.49 13.21
CA ASP A 52 -3.40 1.05 13.09
C ASP A 52 -2.55 0.62 11.87
N PRO A 53 -1.95 -0.59 11.86
CA PRO A 53 -1.20 -1.06 10.71
C PRO A 53 -2.11 -1.38 9.52
N PRO A 54 -1.68 -1.09 8.27
CA PRO A 54 -2.43 -1.48 7.09
C PRO A 54 -2.35 -2.99 6.88
N SER A 55 -3.32 -3.57 6.15
CA SER A 55 -3.42 -5.01 5.93
C SER A 55 -3.62 -5.37 4.45
N LEU A 56 -2.98 -6.48 4.05
CA LEU A 56 -3.15 -7.11 2.74
C LEU A 56 -3.89 -8.44 2.90
N LEU A 57 -5.03 -8.57 2.25
CA LEU A 57 -5.84 -9.79 2.27
C LEU A 57 -5.83 -10.47 0.90
N ALA A 58 -5.22 -11.65 0.86
CA ALA A 58 -5.27 -12.58 -0.26
C ALA A 58 -6.60 -13.38 -0.24
N LEU A 59 -7.43 -13.26 -1.28
CA LEU A 59 -8.65 -14.07 -1.40
C LEU A 59 -8.43 -15.42 -2.08
N GLU A 60 -7.25 -15.61 -2.70
CA GLU A 60 -6.91 -16.78 -3.49
C GLU A 60 -5.47 -17.22 -3.20
N THR A 61 -5.04 -18.36 -3.78
CA THR A 61 -3.65 -18.78 -3.71
C THR A 61 -2.74 -17.76 -4.40
N MET A 62 -1.66 -17.36 -3.75
CA MET A 62 -0.68 -16.41 -4.29
C MET A 62 0.31 -17.07 -5.28
N GLU A 63 -0.17 -18.04 -6.06
CA GLU A 63 0.61 -18.75 -7.06
C GLU A 63 -0.08 -18.62 -8.43
N VAL A 64 0.66 -18.11 -9.41
CA VAL A 64 0.19 -17.93 -10.80
C VAL A 64 1.13 -18.63 -11.75
N SER A 65 0.59 -19.19 -12.84
CA SER A 65 1.42 -19.76 -13.90
C SER A 65 1.12 -19.07 -15.23
N VAL A 66 2.19 -18.66 -15.92
CA VAL A 66 2.12 -17.85 -17.12
C VAL A 66 3.17 -18.32 -18.13
N GLU A 67 2.89 -18.23 -19.42
CA GLU A 67 3.87 -18.53 -20.46
C GLU A 67 4.83 -17.35 -20.68
N THR A 68 6.06 -17.62 -21.10
CA THR A 68 7.05 -16.60 -21.47
C THR A 68 6.46 -15.57 -22.42
N GLY A 69 6.62 -14.28 -22.11
CA GLY A 69 6.11 -13.17 -22.91
C GLY A 69 4.60 -12.90 -22.81
N LYS A 70 3.84 -13.70 -22.05
CA LYS A 70 2.41 -13.48 -21.81
C LYS A 70 2.18 -12.66 -20.55
N LYS A 71 1.03 -11.98 -20.52
CA LYS A 71 0.53 -11.23 -19.37
C LYS A 71 -0.33 -12.13 -18.47
N CYS A 72 -0.29 -11.89 -17.17
CA CYS A 72 -1.21 -12.46 -16.20
C CYS A 72 -1.62 -11.39 -15.18
N LYS A 73 -2.87 -11.48 -14.70
CA LYS A 73 -3.33 -10.67 -13.57
C LYS A 73 -2.86 -11.26 -12.26
N PHE A 74 -2.74 -10.42 -11.24
CA PHE A 74 -2.54 -10.90 -9.87
C PHE A 74 -3.78 -11.61 -9.36
N PRO A 75 -3.61 -12.58 -8.44
CA PRO A 75 -4.74 -13.06 -7.67
C PRO A 75 -5.31 -11.90 -6.85
N ARG A 76 -6.60 -11.97 -6.53
CA ARG A 76 -7.32 -10.84 -5.94
C ARG A 76 -6.77 -10.53 -4.54
N ILE A 77 -6.08 -9.40 -4.42
CA ILE A 77 -5.54 -8.85 -3.17
C ILE A 77 -6.37 -7.62 -2.81
N MET A 78 -6.88 -7.61 -1.57
CA MET A 78 -7.57 -6.46 -1.01
C MET A 78 -6.63 -5.72 -0.05
N VAL A 79 -6.67 -4.40 -0.12
CA VAL A 79 -6.05 -3.49 0.83
C VAL A 79 -7.11 -3.06 1.83
N ALA A 80 -6.80 -3.13 3.11
CA ALA A 80 -7.65 -2.59 4.15
C ALA A 80 -6.79 -1.84 5.16
N ASP A 81 -7.28 -0.68 5.56
CA ASP A 81 -6.70 0.13 6.61
C ASP A 81 -7.84 0.70 7.46
N VAL A 82 -7.70 0.60 8.78
CA VAL A 82 -8.77 0.92 9.74
C VAL A 82 -8.96 2.43 9.83
N ASP A 83 -7.91 3.21 9.58
CA ASP A 83 -7.93 4.67 9.73
C ASP A 83 -8.41 5.42 8.47
N ASP A 84 -8.62 4.70 7.36
CA ASP A 84 -8.96 5.25 6.04
C ASP A 84 -10.40 5.84 5.96
N GLN A 85 -11.26 5.62 6.97
CA GLN A 85 -12.67 6.05 6.93
C GLN A 85 -12.97 7.45 7.49
N ASN A 86 -12.00 8.18 8.06
CA ASN A 86 -12.30 9.41 8.85
C ASN A 86 -11.78 10.76 8.29
N ILE A 87 -11.34 10.84 7.03
CA ILE A 87 -10.63 12.03 6.51
C ILE A 87 -11.39 12.69 5.35
N ILE A 88 -12.59 13.20 5.61
CA ILE A 88 -13.33 14.00 4.60
C ILE A 88 -13.21 15.52 4.83
N ASN A 89 -12.68 16.03 5.95
CA ASN A 89 -12.91 17.46 6.26
C ASN A 89 -11.71 18.40 6.44
N ASN A 90 -10.43 18.01 6.23
CA ASN A 90 -9.34 19.00 6.28
C ASN A 90 -8.23 18.72 5.26
N PHE A 91 -8.36 19.37 4.11
CA PHE A 91 -7.50 19.26 2.92
C PHE A 91 -6.03 19.69 3.14
N GLU A 92 -5.64 20.21 4.30
CA GLU A 92 -4.27 20.72 4.55
C GLU A 92 -3.42 19.87 5.52
N ARG A 93 -3.93 18.75 6.04
CA ARG A 93 -3.11 17.78 6.81
C ARG A 93 -3.06 16.36 6.22
N ALA A 94 -3.70 16.14 5.07
CA ALA A 94 -3.77 14.86 4.37
C ALA A 94 -2.43 14.41 3.72
N LEU A 95 -1.35 15.19 3.86
CA LEU A 95 -0.04 14.89 3.27
C LEU A 95 0.90 14.06 4.16
N ALA A 96 0.46 13.62 5.35
CA ALA A 96 1.34 12.87 6.26
C ALA A 96 0.72 11.65 6.97
N VAL A 97 -0.59 11.37 6.83
CA VAL A 97 -1.25 10.34 7.66
C VAL A 97 -2.35 9.53 6.94
N SER A 98 -2.42 9.51 5.60
CA SER A 98 -3.55 8.81 4.95
C SER A 98 -3.42 8.49 3.46
N ALA A 99 -2.20 8.55 2.91
CA ALA A 99 -1.94 8.01 1.58
C ALA A 99 -1.12 6.74 1.77
N LEU A 100 -1.77 5.59 1.64
CA LEU A 100 -1.07 4.31 1.64
C LEU A 100 -0.14 4.26 0.44
N ARG A 101 1.10 3.83 0.66
CA ARG A 101 2.08 3.63 -0.41
C ARG A 101 2.20 2.15 -0.71
N LEU A 102 1.80 1.75 -1.92
CA LEU A 102 1.95 0.40 -2.44
C LEU A 102 3.21 0.34 -3.31
N VAL A 103 4.08 -0.62 -3.04
CA VAL A 103 5.31 -0.87 -3.79
C VAL A 103 5.32 -2.31 -4.30
N LEU A 104 5.37 -2.48 -5.63
CA LEU A 104 5.56 -3.79 -6.26
C LEU A 104 6.99 -3.92 -6.74
N THR A 105 7.66 -5.00 -6.36
CA THR A 105 9.02 -5.31 -6.83
C THR A 105 9.10 -6.73 -7.34
N THR A 106 10.03 -7.01 -8.25
CA THR A 106 10.30 -8.37 -8.73
C THR A 106 11.73 -8.77 -8.38
N THR A 107 11.94 -10.00 -7.90
CA THR A 107 13.29 -10.48 -7.53
C THR A 107 14.21 -10.61 -8.73
N GLN A 108 13.66 -11.08 -9.86
CA GLN A 108 14.45 -11.35 -11.06
C GLN A 108 14.62 -10.15 -11.98
N LYS A 109 13.89 -9.04 -11.70
CA LYS A 109 13.98 -7.77 -12.43
C LYS A 109 13.85 -7.91 -13.94
N SER A 110 13.08 -8.90 -14.41
CA SER A 110 12.97 -9.25 -15.83
C SER A 110 11.55 -9.22 -16.39
N GLY A 111 10.54 -9.22 -15.52
CA GLY A 111 9.16 -9.02 -15.93
C GLY A 111 8.75 -7.55 -15.86
N LYS A 112 7.61 -7.24 -16.48
CA LYS A 112 7.11 -5.87 -16.63
C LYS A 112 5.71 -5.75 -16.05
N PHE A 113 5.40 -4.63 -15.40
CA PHE A 113 4.04 -4.33 -14.97
C PHE A 113 3.31 -3.49 -16.01
N PHE A 114 2.01 -3.75 -16.14
CA PHE A 114 1.12 -3.08 -17.07
C PHE A 114 -0.12 -2.64 -16.31
N MET A 115 -0.55 -1.41 -16.56
CA MET A 115 -1.77 -0.84 -15.98
C MET A 115 -2.67 -0.28 -17.07
N PRO A 116 -3.99 -0.51 -16.99
CA PRO A 116 -4.91 0.11 -17.93
C PRO A 116 -4.94 1.63 -17.72
N GLY A 117 -4.81 2.38 -18.82
CA GLY A 117 -4.77 3.84 -18.78
C GLY A 117 -6.04 4.52 -18.22
N SER A 118 -7.16 3.81 -18.13
CA SER A 118 -8.39 4.29 -17.47
C SER A 118 -8.21 4.53 -15.96
N LEU A 119 -7.32 3.77 -15.30
CA LEU A 119 -7.03 3.96 -13.87
C LEU A 119 -6.21 5.21 -13.59
N LEU A 120 -5.47 5.69 -14.59
CA LEU A 120 -4.67 6.93 -14.48
C LEU A 120 -5.53 8.19 -14.44
N GLN A 121 -6.82 8.07 -14.77
CA GLN A 121 -7.78 9.16 -14.69
C GLN A 121 -8.51 9.21 -13.34
N ASN A 122 -8.24 8.26 -12.43
CA ASN A 122 -8.81 8.28 -11.09
C ASN A 122 -8.12 9.36 -10.24
N SER A 123 -8.89 10.35 -9.77
CA SER A 123 -8.40 11.47 -8.96
C SER A 123 -7.87 11.05 -7.59
N ASP A 124 -8.28 9.88 -7.11
CA ASP A 124 -7.95 9.39 -5.77
C ASP A 124 -6.63 8.61 -5.76
N LEU A 125 -6.02 8.42 -6.93
CA LEU A 125 -4.73 7.77 -7.10
C LEU A 125 -3.68 8.82 -7.50
N SER A 126 -2.55 8.79 -6.79
CA SER A 126 -1.35 9.50 -7.21
C SER A 126 -0.27 8.49 -7.59
N PHE A 127 0.36 8.72 -8.73
CA PHE A 127 1.31 7.81 -9.33
C PHE A 127 2.69 8.45 -9.36
N HIS A 128 3.70 7.76 -8.84
CA HIS A 128 5.08 8.10 -9.10
C HIS A 128 5.72 6.90 -9.78
N PHE A 129 5.82 7.00 -11.09
CA PHE A 129 6.49 6.00 -11.90
C PHE A 129 8.00 6.23 -11.83
N CYS A 130 8.75 5.18 -11.55
CA CYS A 130 10.17 5.14 -11.85
C CYS A 130 10.32 4.29 -13.13
N GLY A 131 10.01 4.87 -14.30
CA GLY A 131 9.97 4.17 -15.59
C GLY A 131 9.72 5.08 -16.81
N ILE A 132 9.84 4.56 -18.03
CA ILE A 132 9.72 5.30 -19.31
C ILE A 132 8.35 5.02 -19.96
N ASN A 133 7.69 6.05 -20.50
CA ASN A 133 6.41 5.92 -21.22
C ASN A 133 6.57 5.18 -22.56
N ASP A 134 5.60 4.37 -22.96
CA ASP A 134 5.45 3.95 -24.36
C ASP A 134 4.24 4.65 -25.01
N ASP A 135 4.34 4.99 -26.30
CA ASP A 135 3.35 5.80 -27.02
C ASP A 135 2.01 5.06 -27.27
N ALA A 136 1.80 3.85 -26.73
CA ALA A 136 0.61 3.03 -27.00
C ALA A 136 -0.49 3.15 -25.92
N GLY A 137 -0.36 4.06 -24.96
CA GLY A 137 -1.35 4.25 -23.89
C GLY A 137 -1.31 3.17 -22.81
N TYR A 138 -0.29 2.31 -22.85
CA TYR A 138 0.17 1.47 -21.76
C TYR A 138 1.53 2.03 -21.31
N TRP A 139 1.78 2.13 -20.02
CA TRP A 139 3.12 2.48 -19.55
C TRP A 139 3.94 1.19 -19.51
N ASP A 140 5.06 1.14 -20.25
CA ASP A 140 6.03 0.05 -20.20
C ASP A 140 6.87 0.24 -18.94
N LEU A 141 6.34 -0.25 -17.81
CA LEU A 141 6.67 0.40 -16.55
C LEU A 141 8.08 0.18 -16.04
N LEU A 142 8.86 -0.81 -16.50
CA LEU A 142 10.14 -1.11 -15.84
C LEU A 142 11.26 -1.65 -16.74
N GLY A 143 12.44 -1.02 -16.63
CA GLY A 143 13.76 -1.61 -16.86
C GLY A 143 14.22 -2.48 -15.67
N PRO A 144 15.38 -3.16 -15.78
CA PRO A 144 15.73 -4.31 -14.94
C PRO A 144 16.19 -3.95 -13.50
N SER A 145 15.61 -2.95 -12.86
CA SER A 145 15.87 -2.62 -11.45
C SER A 145 14.67 -2.07 -10.68
N GLU A 146 13.52 -1.94 -11.32
CA GLU A 146 12.60 -0.88 -10.94
C GLU A 146 11.41 -1.42 -10.13
N SER A 147 10.93 -0.59 -9.19
CA SER A 147 9.77 -0.85 -8.36
C SER A 147 8.60 -0.02 -8.88
N LEU A 148 7.39 -0.57 -8.91
CA LEU A 148 6.19 0.22 -9.16
C LEU A 148 5.70 0.80 -7.83
N CYS A 149 5.72 2.13 -7.68
CA CYS A 149 5.31 2.83 -6.48
C CYS A 149 4.02 3.62 -6.72
N LEU A 150 3.03 3.44 -5.85
CA LEU A 150 1.67 3.94 -6.02
C LEU A 150 1.16 4.48 -4.70
N TRP A 151 0.35 5.53 -4.74
CA TRP A 151 -0.25 6.13 -3.55
C TRP A 151 -1.76 6.27 -3.74
N GLY A 152 -2.52 5.94 -2.71
CA GLY A 152 -3.97 6.08 -2.70
C GLY A 152 -4.60 5.62 -1.40
N ASN A 153 -5.92 5.71 -1.32
CA ASN A 153 -6.70 5.08 -0.25
C ASN A 153 -6.83 3.56 -0.47
N SER A 154 -7.33 2.84 0.54
CA SER A 154 -7.44 1.38 0.52
C SER A 154 -8.35 0.86 -0.60
N GLU A 155 -9.44 1.56 -0.90
CA GLU A 155 -10.38 1.20 -1.97
C GLU A 155 -9.72 1.32 -3.34
N SER A 156 -9.07 2.45 -3.60
CA SER A 156 -8.42 2.72 -4.89
C SER A 156 -7.25 1.77 -5.15
N LEU A 157 -6.46 1.46 -4.13
CA LEU A 157 -5.36 0.49 -4.24
C LEU A 157 -5.88 -0.94 -4.45
N SER A 158 -7.01 -1.31 -3.85
CA SER A 158 -7.65 -2.61 -4.06
C SER A 158 -8.15 -2.78 -5.50
N ILE A 159 -8.81 -1.75 -6.05
CA ILE A 159 -9.26 -1.73 -7.46
C ILE A 159 -8.05 -1.85 -8.38
N LEU A 160 -7.00 -1.08 -8.09
CA LEU A 160 -5.78 -1.09 -8.87
C LEU A 160 -5.13 -2.48 -8.89
N LEU A 161 -4.94 -3.12 -7.74
CA LEU A 161 -4.31 -4.44 -7.66
C LEU A 161 -5.08 -5.52 -8.44
N ALA A 162 -6.39 -5.37 -8.59
CA ALA A 162 -7.22 -6.26 -9.41
C ALA A 162 -7.01 -6.08 -10.94
N GLU A 163 -6.44 -4.96 -11.35
CA GLU A 163 -6.28 -4.57 -12.75
C GLU A 163 -4.81 -4.51 -13.20
N VAL A 164 -3.84 -4.48 -12.28
CA VAL A 164 -2.42 -4.60 -12.65
C VAL A 164 -2.16 -5.97 -13.28
N GLU A 165 -1.46 -5.95 -14.40
CA GLU A 165 -0.97 -7.14 -15.08
C GLU A 165 0.55 -7.22 -14.98
N TYR A 166 1.07 -8.42 -14.78
CA TYR A 166 2.49 -8.73 -14.90
C TYR A 166 2.73 -9.48 -16.21
N GLN A 167 3.72 -9.06 -17.00
CA GLN A 167 4.20 -9.78 -18.17
C GLN A 167 5.48 -10.52 -17.85
N ALA A 168 5.46 -11.84 -18.09
CA ALA A 168 6.62 -12.68 -17.91
C ALA A 168 7.70 -12.40 -18.98
N PRO A 169 8.98 -12.59 -18.66
CA PRO A 169 10.08 -12.43 -19.61
C PRO A 169 9.92 -13.34 -20.85
N LEU A 170 10.34 -12.83 -22.01
CA LEU A 170 10.13 -13.48 -23.32
C LEU A 170 10.92 -14.79 -23.51
N GLU A 171 12.09 -14.93 -22.89
CA GLU A 171 13.02 -16.02 -23.20
C GLU A 171 13.46 -16.83 -21.96
N ARG A 172 12.77 -16.66 -20.83
CA ARG A 172 13.23 -17.21 -19.56
C ARG A 172 12.14 -18.01 -18.86
N VAL A 173 12.35 -19.32 -18.75
CA VAL A 173 11.60 -20.20 -17.85
C VAL A 173 12.19 -20.06 -16.46
N SER A 174 11.39 -19.63 -15.49
CA SER A 174 11.86 -19.42 -14.12
C SER A 174 10.69 -19.27 -13.14
N THR A 175 11.01 -19.19 -11.85
CA THR A 175 10.03 -18.81 -10.82
C THR A 175 10.36 -17.41 -10.33
N ASP A 176 9.47 -16.46 -10.62
CA ASP A 176 9.61 -15.08 -10.17
C ASP A 176 8.84 -14.87 -8.86
N PHE A 177 9.38 -14.05 -7.97
CA PHE A 177 8.66 -13.55 -6.81
C PHE A 177 8.36 -12.08 -7.01
N ILE A 178 7.09 -11.74 -6.84
CA ILE A 178 6.61 -10.36 -6.83
C ILE A 178 6.34 -10.02 -5.37
N HIS A 179 7.13 -9.10 -4.84
CA HIS A 179 6.95 -8.60 -3.48
C HIS A 179 6.00 -7.41 -3.52
N VAL A 180 4.90 -7.53 -2.79
CA VAL A 180 3.88 -6.50 -2.62
C VAL A 180 4.08 -5.90 -1.23
N HIS A 181 4.57 -4.68 -1.16
CA HIS A 181 4.72 -3.95 0.10
C HIS A 181 3.68 -2.86 0.20
N LEU A 182 3.01 -2.77 1.33
CA LEU A 182 2.04 -1.74 1.65
C LEU A 182 2.53 -0.98 2.88
N TYR A 183 2.74 0.32 2.69
CA TYR A 183 3.19 1.21 3.71
C TYR A 183 2.07 2.15 4.12
N ASP A 184 1.98 2.37 5.43
CA ASP A 184 1.27 3.51 5.99
C ASP A 184 2.28 4.43 6.67
N GLY A 185 2.51 5.58 6.03
CA GLY A 185 3.62 6.48 6.35
C GLY A 185 4.99 5.78 6.34
N ASP A 186 5.81 6.11 7.34
CA ASP A 186 7.14 5.51 7.55
C ASP A 186 7.15 4.44 8.65
N LEU A 187 5.99 4.14 9.25
CA LEU A 187 5.91 3.37 10.50
C LEU A 187 5.52 1.91 10.30
N TYR A 188 4.74 1.59 9.29
CA TYR A 188 4.23 0.25 9.07
C TYR A 188 4.54 -0.25 7.65
N ASP A 189 5.01 -1.50 7.56
CA ASP A 189 5.25 -2.23 6.31
C ASP A 189 4.56 -3.59 6.43
N THR A 190 3.49 -3.76 5.65
CA THR A 190 2.84 -5.05 5.45
C THR A 190 3.25 -5.59 4.10
N HIS A 191 3.78 -6.81 4.07
CA HIS A 191 4.26 -7.43 2.83
C HIS A 191 3.47 -8.71 2.50
N LEU A 192 3.38 -8.99 1.21
CA LEU A 192 2.83 -10.21 0.67
C LEU A 192 3.59 -10.61 -0.61
N ASP A 193 3.85 -11.90 -0.77
CA ASP A 193 4.58 -12.42 -1.93
C ASP A 193 3.65 -13.16 -2.89
N ILE A 194 3.79 -12.89 -4.18
CA ILE A 194 3.14 -13.64 -5.26
C ILE A 194 4.22 -14.44 -5.99
N ILE A 195 4.00 -15.75 -6.11
CA ILE A 195 4.87 -16.67 -6.83
C ILE A 195 4.36 -16.80 -8.26
N VAL A 196 5.22 -16.52 -9.24
CA VAL A 196 4.90 -16.62 -10.66
C VAL A 196 5.75 -17.69 -11.32
N HIS A 197 5.12 -18.79 -11.70
CA HIS A 197 5.74 -19.87 -12.46
C HIS A 197 5.71 -19.57 -13.95
N VAL A 198 6.83 -19.07 -14.47
CA VAL A 198 7.02 -18.81 -15.90
C VAL A 198 7.37 -20.10 -16.62
N LYS A 199 6.50 -20.51 -17.54
CA LYS A 199 6.63 -21.71 -18.37
C LYS A 199 6.99 -21.33 -19.79
N GLU A 200 7.64 -22.25 -20.51
CA GLU A 200 7.98 -22.03 -21.91
C GLU A 200 6.72 -21.89 -22.77
N SER A 201 6.75 -20.95 -23.73
CA SER A 201 5.62 -20.77 -24.63
C SER A 201 5.44 -22.00 -25.54
N ARG A 202 4.19 -22.48 -25.62
CA ARG A 202 3.83 -23.64 -26.46
C ARG A 202 4.19 -23.44 -27.93
N ASN A 203 4.08 -22.20 -28.43
CA ASN A 203 4.42 -21.86 -29.82
C ASN A 203 5.91 -22.08 -30.11
N LYS A 204 6.78 -21.81 -29.13
CA LYS A 204 8.22 -22.04 -29.27
C LYS A 204 8.51 -23.55 -29.31
N ILE A 205 7.90 -24.32 -28.42
CA ILE A 205 8.03 -25.79 -28.35
C ILE A 205 7.59 -26.44 -29.68
N GLU A 206 6.47 -26.02 -30.26
CA GLU A 206 6.00 -26.55 -31.55
C GLU A 206 6.92 -26.14 -32.70
N SER A 207 7.45 -24.92 -32.70
CA SER A 207 8.38 -24.47 -33.74
C SER A 207 9.70 -25.24 -33.72
N GLU A 208 10.22 -25.58 -32.54
CA GLU A 208 11.45 -26.37 -32.38
C GLU A 208 11.23 -27.84 -32.71
N LYS A 209 10.07 -28.41 -32.32
CA LYS A 209 9.66 -29.76 -32.76
C LYS A 209 9.57 -29.85 -34.27
N ASN A 210 8.96 -28.85 -34.92
CA ASN A 210 8.85 -28.82 -36.38
C ASN A 210 10.23 -28.69 -37.04
N LYS A 211 11.11 -27.80 -36.55
CA LYS A 211 12.50 -27.71 -37.04
C LYS A 211 13.26 -29.03 -36.94
N LYS A 212 13.11 -29.74 -35.82
CA LYS A 212 13.75 -31.05 -35.61
C LYS A 212 13.17 -32.14 -36.52
N LEU A 213 11.86 -32.12 -36.75
CA LEU A 213 11.21 -33.05 -37.68
C LEU A 213 11.70 -32.83 -39.13
N TYR A 214 11.88 -31.58 -39.56
CA TYR A 214 12.42 -31.27 -40.89
C TYR A 214 13.91 -31.60 -41.04
N SER A 215 14.72 -31.51 -39.98
CA SER A 215 16.13 -31.95 -40.03
C SER A 215 16.27 -33.47 -40.10
N ASP A 216 15.40 -34.20 -39.41
CA ASP A 216 15.46 -35.68 -39.35
C ASP A 216 14.89 -36.35 -40.60
N THR A 217 14.07 -35.64 -41.39
CA THR A 217 13.52 -36.13 -42.67
C THR A 217 14.42 -35.77 -43.87
N ALA A 218 15.48 -35.00 -43.66
CA ALA A 218 16.41 -34.54 -44.70
C ALA A 218 17.69 -35.39 -44.82
N CYS A 219 17.74 -36.57 -44.19
CA CYS A 219 18.78 -37.59 -44.36
C CYS A 219 18.26 -38.80 -45.14
#